data_AF-A0A8H6S7M2-F1
#
_entry.id   AF-A0A8H6S7M2-F1
#
_cell.length_a   1.000
_cell.length_b   1.000
_cell.length_c   1.000
_cell.angle_alpha   90.00
_cell.angle_beta   90.00
_cell.angle_gamma   90.00
#
_symmetry.space_group_name_H-M   'P 1'
#
loop_
_entity.id
_entity.type
_entity.pdbx_description
1 polymer ?
#
loop_
_entity_poly.entity_id
_entity_poly.type
_entity_poly.pdbx_seq_one_letter_code
_entity_poly.pdbx_strand_id
1 'polypeptide(L)'
;MRGEKRGPKSKGYKAPDFDEWTRTRMNGIRTMLSLFTNPSSTSTFQNWRNSALVAARTFIESGKVLPINPYGGWTASKVTDEDLATDLRSYLRELGDVHITAAKVVQYMSRSDVMERHGLEEPISERTARRYLDELGYSFSQAKKGQYADGHEREDVVQYRNEEYLPKLRAFTDRTAYYEDDGTLVLPQLPTDKPVRVVIWYHDESIFYAHDRAQEGLATS
;
A
#
# COMPACT_ATOMS: atom_id res chain seq x y z
N MET A 1 -74.21 30.66 -4.17
CA MET A 1 -73.70 29.60 -5.07
C MET A 1 -72.39 29.08 -4.51
N ARG A 2 -72.37 27.84 -3.98
CA ARG A 2 -71.17 27.17 -3.48
C ARG A 2 -70.52 26.44 -4.65
N GLY A 3 -69.34 26.88 -5.07
CA GLY A 3 -68.53 26.19 -6.07
C GLY A 3 -68.12 24.79 -5.60
N GLU A 4 -68.05 23.88 -6.56
CA GLU A 4 -67.92 22.43 -6.42
C GLU A 4 -66.76 21.96 -5.52
N LYS A 5 -67.03 20.89 -4.78
CA LYS A 5 -66.03 20.17 -3.99
C LYS A 5 -65.06 19.47 -4.95
N ARG A 6 -63.80 19.91 -4.92
CA ARG A 6 -62.66 19.21 -5.53
C ARG A 6 -62.68 17.73 -5.10
N GLY A 7 -62.47 16.84 -6.08
CA GLY A 7 -62.56 15.38 -5.97
C GLY A 7 -61.70 14.76 -4.87
N PRO A 8 -61.79 13.42 -4.67
CA PRO A 8 -61.17 12.74 -3.56
C PRO A 8 -59.68 13.09 -3.52
N LYS A 9 -59.22 13.65 -2.39
CA LYS A 9 -57.81 13.92 -2.12
C LYS A 9 -57.04 12.67 -2.54
N SER A 10 -56.25 12.77 -3.62
CA SER A 10 -55.29 11.74 -3.95
C SER A 10 -54.55 11.43 -2.66
N LYS A 11 -54.43 10.14 -2.29
CA LYS A 11 -53.63 9.72 -1.14
C LYS A 11 -52.28 10.38 -1.33
N GLY A 12 -52.03 11.45 -0.57
CA GLY A 12 -50.79 12.20 -0.65
C GLY A 12 -49.67 11.18 -0.58
N TYR A 13 -48.71 11.28 -1.49
CA TYR A 13 -47.56 10.40 -1.54
C TYR A 13 -46.98 10.39 -0.12
N LYS A 14 -47.21 9.30 0.62
CA LYS A 14 -46.63 9.13 1.93
C LYS A 14 -45.15 8.98 1.62
N ALA A 15 -44.37 10.02 1.91
CA ALA A 15 -42.96 10.02 1.60
C ALA A 15 -42.41 8.69 2.15
N PRO A 16 -41.85 7.82 1.30
CA PRO A 16 -41.20 6.62 1.79
C PRO A 16 -40.22 7.07 2.85
N ASP A 17 -40.25 6.36 3.98
CA ASP A 17 -39.43 6.63 5.16
C ASP A 17 -37.98 6.21 4.87
N PHE A 18 -37.42 6.82 3.82
CA PHE A 18 -36.03 6.70 3.45
C PHE A 18 -35.24 7.51 4.46
N ASP A 19 -34.23 6.87 5.02
CA ASP A 19 -33.19 7.54 5.76
C ASP A 19 -32.57 8.65 4.89
N GLU A 20 -32.04 9.67 5.56
CA GLU A 20 -31.46 10.86 4.93
C GLU A 20 -30.40 10.51 3.89
N TRP A 21 -29.68 9.40 4.09
CA TRP A 21 -28.65 8.92 3.21
C TRP A 21 -29.23 8.31 1.92
N THR A 22 -30.21 7.41 1.99
CA THR A 22 -30.88 6.83 0.82
C THR A 22 -31.51 7.92 -0.06
N ARG A 23 -32.11 8.93 0.59
CA ARG A 23 -32.71 10.09 -0.10
C ARG A 23 -31.66 10.92 -0.83
N THR A 24 -30.51 11.16 -0.22
CA THR A 24 -29.40 11.91 -0.82
C THR A 24 -28.83 11.19 -2.04
N ARG A 25 -28.64 9.86 -1.95
CA ARG A 25 -28.19 9.05 -3.08
C ARG A 25 -29.19 9.05 -4.24
N MET A 26 -30.48 8.87 -3.96
CA MET A 26 -31.51 8.91 -4.99
C MET A 26 -31.61 10.27 -5.68
N ASN A 27 -31.42 11.36 -4.94
CA ASN A 27 -31.36 12.70 -5.52
C ASN A 27 -30.15 12.88 -6.43
N GLY A 28 -28.97 12.35 -6.07
CA GLY A 28 -27.79 12.37 -6.95
C GLY A 28 -28.00 11.61 -8.26
N ILE A 29 -28.55 10.39 -8.18
CA ILE A 29 -28.88 9.57 -9.36
C ILE A 29 -29.93 10.26 -10.23
N ARG A 30 -30.95 10.88 -9.62
CA ARG A 30 -32.00 11.61 -10.33
C ARG A 30 -31.47 12.84 -11.05
N THR A 31 -30.58 13.60 -10.44
CA THR A 31 -29.92 14.77 -11.07
C THR A 31 -29.13 14.34 -12.30
N MET A 32 -28.31 13.28 -12.17
CA MET A 32 -27.55 12.75 -13.29
C MET A 32 -28.45 12.24 -14.42
N LEU A 33 -29.48 11.46 -14.08
CA LEU A 33 -30.44 10.93 -15.04
C LEU A 33 -31.19 12.06 -15.76
N SER A 34 -31.57 13.13 -15.04
CA SER A 34 -32.24 14.27 -15.63
C SER A 34 -31.39 15.00 -16.67
N LEU A 35 -30.07 15.12 -16.45
CA LEU A 35 -29.15 15.74 -17.41
C LEU A 35 -28.97 14.89 -18.67
N PHE A 36 -29.00 13.57 -18.52
CA PHE A 36 -28.86 12.61 -19.63
C PHE A 36 -30.13 12.52 -20.49
N THR A 37 -31.31 12.58 -19.86
CA THR A 37 -32.59 12.41 -20.55
C THR A 37 -33.21 13.72 -21.03
N ASN A 38 -32.64 14.88 -20.70
CA ASN A 38 -33.20 16.19 -21.06
C ASN A 38 -32.88 16.54 -22.53
N PRO A 39 -33.87 16.53 -23.46
CA PRO A 39 -33.64 16.83 -24.87
C PRO A 39 -33.31 18.30 -25.12
N SER A 40 -33.54 19.20 -24.15
CA SER A 40 -33.20 20.61 -24.25
C SER A 40 -31.71 20.91 -24.04
N SER A 41 -30.93 19.94 -23.55
CA SER A 41 -29.50 20.10 -23.31
C SER A 41 -28.68 19.37 -24.36
N THR A 42 -28.35 20.06 -25.46
CA THR A 42 -27.64 19.49 -26.62
C THR A 42 -26.29 18.83 -26.26
N SER A 43 -25.64 19.27 -25.18
CA SER A 43 -24.33 18.77 -24.75
C SER A 43 -24.39 17.55 -23.82
N THR A 44 -25.48 17.36 -23.07
CA THR A 44 -25.64 16.27 -22.09
C THR A 44 -26.65 15.21 -22.51
N PHE A 45 -27.58 15.54 -23.42
CA PHE A 45 -28.60 14.62 -23.92
C PHE A 45 -27.97 13.37 -24.55
N GLN A 46 -28.35 12.20 -24.03
CA GLN A 46 -27.80 10.89 -24.39
C GLN A 46 -26.26 10.79 -24.30
N ASN A 47 -25.60 11.72 -23.62
CA ASN A 47 -24.16 11.74 -23.45
C ASN A 47 -23.81 11.58 -21.96
N TRP A 48 -23.51 10.35 -21.58
CA TRP A 48 -23.24 9.96 -20.20
C TRP A 48 -22.03 10.70 -19.60
N ARG A 49 -20.95 10.85 -20.39
CA ARG A 49 -19.72 11.52 -19.97
C ARG A 49 -19.97 12.99 -19.65
N ASN A 50 -20.66 13.71 -20.54
CA ASN A 50 -20.95 15.12 -20.32
C ASN A 50 -21.97 15.34 -19.18
N SER A 51 -22.95 14.44 -19.05
CA SER A 51 -23.90 14.46 -17.94
C SER A 51 -23.19 14.28 -16.59
N ALA A 52 -22.24 13.35 -16.51
CA ALA A 52 -21.42 13.12 -15.31
C ALA A 52 -20.54 14.34 -14.98
N LEU A 53 -19.90 14.95 -15.99
CA LEU A 53 -19.06 16.13 -15.80
C LEU A 53 -19.85 17.36 -15.32
N VAL A 54 -21.04 17.60 -15.88
CA VAL A 54 -21.92 18.70 -15.46
C VAL A 54 -22.47 18.44 -14.06
N ALA A 55 -22.85 17.19 -13.74
CA ALA A 55 -23.26 16.82 -12.38
C ALA A 55 -22.12 17.03 -11.37
N ALA A 56 -20.89 16.67 -11.71
CA ALA A 56 -19.72 16.88 -10.85
C ALA A 56 -19.38 18.37 -10.65
N ARG A 57 -19.51 19.20 -11.69
CA ARG A 57 -19.28 20.66 -11.59
C ARG A 57 -20.35 21.36 -10.75
N THR A 58 -21.62 21.09 -11.03
CA THR A 58 -22.73 21.62 -10.23
C THR A 58 -22.65 21.14 -8.78
N PHE A 59 -22.09 19.95 -8.55
CA PHE A 59 -21.77 19.47 -7.21
C PHE A 59 -20.66 20.31 -6.53
N ILE A 60 -19.53 20.54 -7.19
CA ILE A 60 -18.41 21.34 -6.66
C ILE A 60 -18.87 22.77 -6.32
N GLU A 61 -19.73 23.36 -7.14
CA GLU A 61 -20.23 24.72 -6.97
C GLU A 61 -21.31 24.84 -5.88
N SER A 62 -22.19 23.84 -5.75
CA SER A 62 -23.33 23.89 -4.82
C SER A 62 -23.10 23.18 -3.49
N GLY A 63 -22.10 22.29 -3.41
CA GLY A 63 -21.75 21.49 -2.23
C GLY A 63 -22.82 20.49 -1.77
N LYS A 64 -23.94 20.34 -2.50
CA LYS A 64 -25.17 19.73 -1.97
C LYS A 64 -25.41 18.26 -2.27
N VAL A 65 -24.62 17.58 -3.12
CA VAL A 65 -24.78 16.14 -3.36
C VAL A 65 -23.50 15.40 -3.80
N LEU A 66 -22.61 15.07 -2.86
CA LEU A 66 -21.73 13.92 -3.05
C LEU A 66 -22.51 12.76 -2.46
N PRO A 67 -22.82 11.70 -3.23
CA PRO A 67 -23.12 10.44 -2.59
C PRO A 67 -21.86 9.99 -1.85
N ILE A 68 -21.80 10.30 -0.55
CA ILE A 68 -20.92 9.58 0.36
C ILE A 68 -21.39 8.14 0.34
N ASN A 69 -20.44 7.24 0.10
CA ASN A 69 -20.68 5.81 0.00
C ASN A 69 -21.32 5.29 1.32
N PRO A 70 -22.55 4.71 1.30
CA PRO A 70 -23.14 4.02 2.46
C PRO A 70 -22.44 2.71 2.80
N TYR A 71 -21.79 2.10 1.81
CA TYR A 71 -21.00 0.90 2.00
C TYR A 71 -19.64 1.35 2.52
N GLY A 72 -19.63 2.21 3.54
CA GLY A 72 -18.45 2.90 4.05
C GLY A 72 -17.23 1.99 4.07
N GLY A 73 -16.14 2.49 3.50
CA GLY A 73 -14.87 1.78 3.36
C GLY A 73 -14.93 0.68 2.29
N TRP A 74 -13.94 0.54 1.40
CA TRP A 74 -12.87 -0.40 1.71
C TRP A 74 -13.13 -1.07 3.05
N THR A 75 -13.47 -2.37 3.10
CA THR A 75 -13.33 -3.11 4.35
C THR A 75 -11.87 -2.98 4.77
N ALA A 76 -11.54 -1.89 5.44
CA ALA A 76 -10.33 -1.72 6.19
C ALA A 76 -10.37 -2.92 7.11
N SER A 77 -9.37 -3.76 6.99
CA SER A 77 -9.20 -4.86 7.92
C SER A 77 -9.36 -4.32 9.34
N LYS A 78 -9.86 -5.11 10.30
CA LYS A 78 -9.69 -4.69 11.71
C LYS A 78 -8.20 -4.49 12.07
N VAL A 79 -7.26 -4.99 11.25
CA VAL A 79 -5.84 -4.67 11.34
C VAL A 79 -5.49 -3.20 11.07
N THR A 80 -6.41 -2.40 10.53
CA THR A 80 -6.24 -0.95 10.39
C THR A 80 -6.45 -0.24 11.74
N ASP A 81 -7.03 -0.92 12.72
CA ASP A 81 -7.00 -0.48 14.12
C ASP A 81 -5.55 -0.56 14.63
N GLU A 82 -5.00 0.59 15.02
CA GLU A 82 -3.59 0.71 15.45
C GLU A 82 -3.29 -0.14 16.69
N ASP A 83 -4.26 -0.33 17.59
CA ASP A 83 -4.06 -1.11 18.81
C ASP A 83 -3.98 -2.61 18.48
N LEU A 84 -4.88 -3.10 17.61
CA LEU A 84 -4.84 -4.48 17.13
C LEU A 84 -3.60 -4.74 16.27
N ALA A 85 -3.22 -3.78 15.42
CA ALA A 85 -2.02 -3.88 14.60
C ALA A 85 -0.76 -3.97 15.47
N THR A 86 -0.68 -3.17 16.54
CA THR A 86 0.48 -3.13 17.44
C THR A 86 0.60 -4.41 18.25
N ASP A 87 -0.50 -4.92 18.78
CA ASP A 87 -0.56 -6.18 19.53
C ASP A 87 -0.16 -7.36 18.63
N LEU A 88 -0.70 -7.41 17.40
CA LEU A 88 -0.36 -8.44 16.43
C LEU A 88 1.10 -8.35 15.99
N ARG A 89 1.65 -7.15 15.76
CA ARG A 89 3.09 -6.96 15.46
C ARG A 89 3.99 -7.44 16.59
N SER A 90 3.58 -7.22 17.85
CA SER A 90 4.34 -7.66 19.01
C SER A 90 4.41 -9.18 19.08
N TYR A 91 3.26 -9.85 18.92
CA TYR A 91 3.19 -11.31 18.84
C TYR A 91 4.02 -11.88 17.67
N LEU A 92 3.94 -11.27 16.48
CA LEU A 92 4.70 -11.71 15.32
C LEU A 92 6.22 -11.57 15.53
N ARG A 93 6.66 -10.53 16.24
CA ARG A 93 8.08 -10.33 16.60
C ARG A 93 8.57 -11.39 17.58
N GLU A 94 7.76 -11.78 18.56
CA GLU A 94 8.10 -12.85 19.51
C GLU A 94 8.21 -14.22 18.84
N LEU A 95 7.41 -14.46 17.80
CA LEU A 95 7.37 -15.73 17.08
C LEU A 95 8.60 -15.97 16.18
N GLY A 96 9.20 -14.89 15.67
CA GLY A 96 10.33 -14.90 14.75
C GLY A 96 9.95 -15.24 13.29
N ASP A 97 10.66 -14.64 12.33
CA ASP A 97 10.29 -14.62 10.90
C ASP A 97 10.11 -16.01 10.26
N VAL A 98 10.87 -17.02 10.71
CA VAL A 98 10.83 -18.38 10.16
C VAL A 98 9.52 -19.11 10.50
N HIS A 99 8.78 -18.63 11.49
CA HIS A 99 7.67 -19.36 12.09
C HIS A 99 6.31 -18.72 11.85
N ILE A 100 6.24 -17.62 11.10
CA ILE A 100 5.01 -16.88 10.86
C ILE A 100 4.13 -17.66 9.89
N THR A 101 2.88 -17.92 10.28
CA THR A 101 1.90 -18.62 9.43
C THR A 101 0.51 -18.09 9.77
N ALA A 102 -0.37 -18.03 8.77
CA ALA A 102 -1.76 -17.59 8.97
C ALA A 102 -2.48 -18.38 10.07
N ALA A 103 -2.23 -19.70 10.18
CA ALA A 103 -2.78 -20.54 11.24
C ALA A 103 -2.41 -20.07 12.66
N LYS A 104 -1.18 -19.58 12.86
CA LYS A 104 -0.72 -19.08 14.17
C LYS A 104 -1.30 -17.71 14.50
N VAL A 105 -1.57 -16.90 13.49
CA VAL A 105 -2.30 -15.64 13.65
C VAL A 105 -3.75 -15.93 14.04
N VAL A 106 -4.41 -16.90 13.39
CA VAL A 106 -5.75 -17.35 13.80
C VAL A 106 -5.72 -17.86 15.24
N GLN A 107 -4.74 -18.69 15.62
CA GLN A 107 -4.62 -19.23 16.97
C GLN A 107 -4.46 -18.11 18.02
N TYR A 108 -3.61 -17.12 17.75
CA TYR A 108 -3.43 -15.96 18.63
C TYR A 108 -4.73 -15.16 18.77
N MET A 109 -5.38 -14.87 17.66
CA MET A 109 -6.61 -14.09 17.60
C MET A 109 -7.84 -14.84 18.13
N SER A 110 -7.74 -16.15 18.34
CA SER A 110 -8.78 -16.98 18.94
C SER A 110 -8.65 -17.08 20.47
N ARG A 111 -7.61 -16.52 21.07
CA ARG A 111 -7.47 -16.51 22.53
C ARG A 111 -8.50 -15.55 23.14
N SER A 112 -9.16 -15.98 24.20
CA SER A 112 -10.25 -15.22 24.82
C SER A 112 -9.81 -13.85 25.34
N ASP A 113 -8.58 -13.73 25.87
CA ASP A 113 -8.01 -12.47 26.35
C ASP A 113 -7.79 -11.45 25.23
N VAL A 114 -7.38 -11.93 24.05
CA VAL A 114 -7.14 -11.09 22.88
C VAL A 114 -8.46 -10.72 22.20
N MET A 115 -9.42 -11.66 22.15
CA MET A 115 -10.75 -11.41 21.61
C MET A 115 -11.52 -10.37 22.44
N GLU A 116 -11.46 -10.46 23.77
CA GLU A 116 -12.09 -9.50 24.67
C GLU A 116 -11.47 -8.11 24.55
N ARG A 117 -10.13 -8.02 24.49
CA ARG A 117 -9.40 -6.76 24.35
C ARG A 117 -9.78 -5.98 23.08
N HIS A 118 -10.01 -6.69 21.98
CA HIS A 118 -10.26 -6.09 20.65
C HIS A 118 -11.72 -6.19 20.19
N GLY A 119 -12.65 -6.59 21.08
CA GLY A 119 -14.08 -6.71 20.77
C GLY A 119 -14.35 -7.66 19.58
N LEU A 120 -13.71 -8.82 19.58
CA LEU A 120 -13.95 -9.89 18.59
C LEU A 120 -14.94 -10.89 19.17
N GLU A 121 -16.10 -11.05 18.52
CA GLU A 121 -17.11 -12.03 18.91
C GLU A 121 -16.79 -13.44 18.40
N GLU A 122 -16.06 -13.52 17.28
CA GLU A 122 -15.70 -14.76 16.61
C GLU A 122 -14.21 -14.75 16.22
N PRO A 123 -13.56 -15.93 16.19
CA PRO A 123 -12.21 -16.06 15.69
C PRO A 123 -12.14 -15.70 14.20
N ILE A 124 -11.08 -15.02 13.81
CA ILE A 124 -10.89 -14.64 12.41
C ILE A 124 -10.65 -15.88 11.54
N SER A 125 -11.16 -15.84 10.30
CA SER A 125 -10.86 -16.87 9.32
C SER A 125 -9.38 -16.83 8.91
N GLU A 126 -8.86 -17.96 8.41
CA GLU A 126 -7.49 -18.01 7.86
C GLU A 126 -7.31 -17.03 6.69
N ARG A 127 -8.35 -16.81 5.88
CA ARG A 127 -8.34 -15.82 4.79
C ARG A 127 -8.17 -14.40 5.34
N THR A 128 -8.83 -14.09 6.44
CA THR A 128 -8.70 -12.79 7.13
C THR A 128 -7.31 -12.64 7.71
N ALA A 129 -6.76 -13.68 8.34
CA ALA A 129 -5.41 -13.70 8.89
C ALA A 129 -4.33 -13.47 7.80
N ARG A 130 -4.48 -14.07 6.61
CA ARG A 130 -3.58 -13.79 5.46
C ARG A 130 -3.64 -12.32 5.05
N ARG A 131 -4.83 -11.75 4.95
CA ARG A 131 -4.98 -10.32 4.61
C ARG A 131 -4.32 -9.42 5.65
N TYR A 132 -4.40 -9.77 6.94
CA TYR A 132 -3.75 -9.00 8.01
C TYR A 132 -2.23 -9.07 7.89
N LEU A 133 -1.70 -10.25 7.61
CA LEU A 133 -0.27 -10.44 7.36
C LEU A 133 0.22 -9.60 6.17
N ASP A 134 -0.51 -9.62 5.05
CA ASP A 134 -0.19 -8.81 3.87
C ASP A 134 -0.21 -7.30 4.18
N GLU A 135 -1.23 -6.82 4.91
CA GLU A 135 -1.36 -5.41 5.30
C GLU A 135 -0.28 -4.97 6.31
N LEU A 136 0.20 -5.90 7.13
CA LEU A 136 1.34 -5.71 8.04
C LEU A 136 2.71 -5.84 7.33
N GLY A 137 2.73 -6.13 6.04
CA GLY A 137 3.97 -6.25 5.24
C GLY A 137 4.58 -7.66 5.21
N TYR A 138 3.92 -8.67 5.79
CA TYR A 138 4.34 -10.06 5.75
C TYR A 138 3.78 -10.75 4.50
N SER A 139 4.35 -10.45 3.34
CA SER A 139 4.01 -11.17 2.10
C SER A 139 4.82 -12.46 2.00
N PHE A 140 4.16 -13.62 2.08
CA PHE A 140 4.79 -14.91 1.76
C PHE A 140 4.95 -15.06 0.25
N SER A 141 5.89 -14.32 -0.32
CA SER A 141 6.37 -14.64 -1.66
C SER A 141 7.39 -15.76 -1.55
N GLN A 142 7.23 -16.82 -2.33
CA GLN A 142 8.37 -17.71 -2.58
C GLN A 142 9.47 -16.83 -3.17
N ALA A 143 10.64 -16.80 -2.52
CA ALA A 143 11.80 -16.11 -3.07
C ALA A 143 11.97 -16.61 -4.51
N LYS A 144 11.76 -15.71 -5.49
CA LYS A 144 12.08 -16.02 -6.89
C LYS A 144 13.57 -16.36 -6.86
N LYS A 145 13.95 -17.55 -7.38
CA LYS A 145 15.37 -17.88 -7.62
C LYS A 145 16.03 -16.66 -8.27
N GLY A 146 16.93 -16.00 -7.56
CA GLY A 146 17.54 -14.74 -8.01
C GLY A 146 17.44 -13.56 -7.04
N GLN A 147 16.74 -13.69 -5.91
CA GLN A 147 16.98 -12.76 -4.79
C GLN A 147 18.39 -13.07 -4.26
N TYR A 148 19.32 -12.12 -4.36
CA TYR A 148 20.67 -12.26 -3.84
C TYR A 148 20.57 -12.57 -2.35
N ALA A 149 20.68 -13.85 -1.99
CA ALA A 149 21.08 -14.24 -0.64
C ALA A 149 22.43 -13.56 -0.44
N ASP A 150 22.61 -12.88 0.69
CA ASP A 150 23.85 -12.19 1.02
C ASP A 150 25.02 -13.18 0.87
N GLY A 151 25.68 -13.11 -0.28
CA GLY A 151 26.69 -14.08 -0.69
C GLY A 151 27.98 -13.91 0.09
N HIS A 152 28.03 -12.94 0.99
CA HIS A 152 29.17 -12.60 1.80
C HIS A 152 29.63 -13.75 2.71
N GLU A 153 28.73 -14.65 3.10
CA GLU A 153 29.03 -15.79 3.97
C GLU A 153 29.44 -17.07 3.20
N ARG A 154 29.40 -17.07 1.87
CA ARG A 154 29.82 -18.27 1.11
C ARG A 154 31.32 -18.51 1.29
N GLU A 155 31.69 -19.77 1.48
CA GLU A 155 33.07 -20.18 1.78
C GLU A 155 34.08 -19.71 0.71
N ASP A 156 33.69 -19.74 -0.57
CA ASP A 156 34.50 -19.24 -1.69
C ASP A 156 34.71 -17.72 -1.63
N VAL A 157 33.67 -16.97 -1.26
CA VAL A 157 33.73 -15.51 -1.10
C VAL A 157 34.57 -15.12 0.10
N VAL A 158 34.41 -15.82 1.23
CA VAL A 158 35.21 -15.61 2.45
C VAL A 158 36.68 -15.94 2.20
N GLN A 159 36.96 -17.03 1.50
CA GLN A 159 38.31 -17.42 1.12
C GLN A 159 38.98 -16.34 0.26
N TYR A 160 38.33 -15.93 -0.83
CA TYR A 160 38.86 -14.87 -1.70
C TYR A 160 39.07 -13.54 -0.96
N ARG A 161 38.12 -13.16 -0.09
CA ARG A 161 38.22 -11.96 0.74
C ARG A 161 39.48 -12.01 1.62
N ASN A 162 39.69 -13.12 2.32
CA ASN A 162 40.76 -13.26 3.32
C ASN A 162 42.13 -13.52 2.69
N GLU A 163 42.20 -14.32 1.63
CA GLU A 163 43.46 -14.79 1.03
C GLU A 163 43.97 -13.85 -0.07
N GLU A 164 43.08 -13.15 -0.77
CA GLU A 164 43.48 -12.29 -1.89
C GLU A 164 43.15 -10.81 -1.67
N TYR A 165 41.89 -10.49 -1.38
CA TYR A 165 41.44 -9.10 -1.36
C TYR A 165 42.06 -8.30 -0.21
N LEU A 166 41.97 -8.78 1.03
CA LEU A 166 42.50 -8.09 2.21
C LEU A 166 44.04 -7.94 2.16
N PRO A 167 44.83 -8.98 1.77
CA PRO A 167 46.27 -8.82 1.61
C PRO A 167 46.65 -7.81 0.52
N LYS A 168 45.96 -7.82 -0.64
CA LYS A 168 46.17 -6.82 -1.70
C LYS A 168 45.84 -5.42 -1.20
N LEU A 169 44.73 -5.25 -0.49
CA LEU A 169 44.33 -3.96 0.07
C LEU A 169 45.38 -3.43 1.06
N ARG A 170 45.87 -4.27 1.98
CA ARG A 170 46.95 -3.93 2.94
C ARG A 170 48.26 -3.55 2.24
N ALA A 171 48.58 -4.12 1.09
CA ALA A 171 49.76 -3.73 0.34
C ALA A 171 49.68 -2.30 -0.24
N PHE A 172 48.48 -1.71 -0.28
CA PHE A 172 48.25 -0.35 -0.73
C PHE A 172 48.00 0.64 0.40
N THR A 173 47.55 0.20 1.59
CA THR A 173 47.21 1.09 2.72
C THR A 173 48.34 2.04 3.10
N ASP A 174 49.60 1.58 3.07
CA ASP A 174 50.78 2.39 3.41
C ASP A 174 51.05 3.54 2.42
N ARG A 175 50.35 3.56 1.28
CA ARG A 175 50.46 4.58 0.22
C ARG A 175 49.12 5.26 -0.07
N THR A 176 48.09 5.01 0.72
CA THR A 176 46.75 5.59 0.58
C THR A 176 46.48 6.63 1.65
N ALA A 177 45.78 7.71 1.27
CA ALA A 177 45.33 8.71 2.23
C ALA A 177 44.05 8.22 2.93
N TYR A 178 43.89 8.55 4.21
CA TYR A 178 42.66 8.29 4.96
C TYR A 178 42.24 9.54 5.71
N TYR A 179 40.97 9.59 6.11
CA TYR A 179 40.44 10.63 6.97
C TYR A 179 40.32 10.11 8.40
N GLU A 180 40.72 10.91 9.37
CA GLU A 180 40.44 10.65 10.79
C GLU A 180 38.99 11.03 11.14
N ASP A 181 38.52 10.58 12.30
CA ASP A 181 37.12 10.78 12.75
C ASP A 181 36.74 12.27 12.87
N ASP A 182 37.72 13.16 13.02
CA ASP A 182 37.54 14.61 13.07
C ASP A 182 37.49 15.28 11.66
N GLY A 183 37.61 14.48 10.60
CA GLY A 183 37.62 14.94 9.21
C GLY A 183 38.99 15.39 8.70
N THR A 184 40.06 15.21 9.48
CA THR A 184 41.42 15.55 9.07
C THR A 184 41.95 14.56 8.03
N LEU A 185 42.45 15.07 6.89
CA LEU A 185 43.08 14.25 5.86
C LEU A 185 44.52 13.89 6.25
N VAL A 186 44.79 12.61 6.46
CA VAL A 186 46.13 12.09 6.74
C VAL A 186 46.76 11.58 5.45
N LEU A 187 47.93 12.14 5.13
CA LEU A 187 48.74 11.74 3.99
C LEU A 187 49.79 10.71 4.44
N PRO A 188 49.96 9.58 3.72
CA PRO A 188 50.95 8.58 4.06
C PRO A 188 52.36 9.08 3.75
N GLN A 189 53.34 8.64 4.53
CA GLN A 189 54.75 8.78 4.20
C GLN A 189 55.11 7.72 3.16
N LEU A 190 55.48 8.15 1.95
CA LEU A 190 55.72 7.22 0.85
C LEU A 190 57.07 6.51 1.03
N PRO A 191 57.13 5.17 0.88
CA PRO A 191 58.38 4.43 0.86
C PRO A 191 59.32 4.91 -0.27
N THR A 192 60.63 4.92 -0.01
CA THR A 192 61.65 5.37 -0.98
C THR A 192 61.65 4.55 -2.26
N ASP A 193 61.30 3.25 -2.16
CA ASP A 193 61.19 2.32 -3.29
C ASP A 193 59.88 2.50 -4.08
N LYS A 194 58.88 3.20 -3.52
CA LYS A 194 57.53 3.38 -4.12
C LYS A 194 56.99 4.81 -3.89
N PRO A 195 57.52 5.82 -4.61
CA PRO A 195 57.20 7.23 -4.37
C PRO A 195 55.84 7.68 -4.96
N VAL A 196 54.92 6.77 -5.21
CA VAL A 196 53.62 7.07 -5.83
C VAL A 196 52.49 6.76 -4.85
N ARG A 197 51.62 7.75 -4.66
CA ARG A 197 50.39 7.65 -3.87
C ARG A 197 49.35 6.81 -4.61
N VAL A 198 48.64 5.97 -3.86
CA VAL A 198 47.58 5.10 -4.37
C VAL A 198 46.22 5.63 -3.90
N VAL A 199 45.32 5.88 -4.85
CA VAL A 199 43.91 6.20 -4.58
C VAL A 199 43.09 4.94 -4.85
N ILE A 200 42.41 4.46 -3.81
CA ILE A 200 41.55 3.27 -3.91
C ILE A 200 40.14 3.76 -4.23
N TRP A 201 39.65 3.39 -5.41
CA TRP A 201 38.28 3.64 -5.82
C TRP A 201 37.42 2.44 -5.42
N TYR A 202 36.51 2.64 -4.48
CA TYR A 202 35.49 1.66 -4.14
C TYR A 202 34.30 1.91 -5.06
N HIS A 203 33.95 0.91 -5.88
CA HIS A 203 32.68 0.88 -6.57
C HIS A 203 31.70 0.17 -5.66
N ASP A 204 30.64 0.85 -5.21
CA ASP A 204 29.48 0.14 -4.72
C ASP A 204 28.75 -0.39 -5.96
N GLU A 205 28.75 -1.71 -6.14
CA GLU A 205 27.93 -2.32 -7.18
C GLU A 205 26.45 -2.25 -6.76
N SER A 206 25.88 -1.06 -6.71
CA SER A 206 24.45 -0.83 -6.54
C SER A 206 23.80 -0.68 -7.92
N ILE A 207 23.71 -1.81 -8.65
CA ILE A 207 22.92 -1.86 -9.89
C ILE A 207 21.44 -1.96 -9.48
N PHE A 208 20.79 -0.81 -9.30
CA PHE A 208 19.33 -0.76 -9.23
C PHE A 208 18.76 -1.07 -10.62
N TYR A 209 18.17 -2.25 -10.80
CA TYR A 209 17.34 -2.54 -11.98
C TYR A 209 16.07 -1.70 -11.94
N ALA A 210 16.16 -0.47 -12.45
CA ALA A 210 15.01 0.38 -12.72
C ALA A 210 14.51 0.18 -14.16
N HIS A 211 14.09 -1.03 -14.52
CA HIS A 211 13.09 -1.28 -15.58
C HIS A 211 12.83 -2.78 -15.72
N ASP A 212 11.68 -3.25 -15.21
CA ASP A 212 10.93 -4.34 -15.86
C ASP A 212 9.47 -4.32 -15.37
N ARG A 213 8.68 -3.47 -16.04
CA ARG A 213 7.23 -3.55 -16.12
C ARG A 213 6.80 -3.24 -17.56
N ALA A 214 5.82 -4.00 -18.01
CA ALA A 214 5.22 -4.11 -19.35
C ALA A 214 6.02 -5.05 -20.30
N GLN A 215 5.50 -6.21 -20.69
CA GLN A 215 4.18 -6.36 -21.28
C GLN A 215 3.58 -7.76 -21.07
N GLU A 216 2.34 -7.79 -20.59
CA GLU A 216 1.45 -8.95 -20.61
C GLU A 216 1.08 -9.31 -22.06
N GLY A 217 1.17 -10.61 -22.38
CA GLY A 217 0.26 -11.41 -23.19
C GLY A 217 -0.23 -10.93 -24.57
N LEU A 218 -0.02 -11.76 -25.58
CA LEU A 218 -1.10 -12.24 -26.45
C LEU A 218 -0.65 -13.49 -27.24
N ALA A 219 -1.28 -14.62 -26.90
CA ALA A 219 -1.37 -15.77 -27.78
C ALA A 219 -2.45 -15.49 -28.84
N THR A 220 -2.13 -15.69 -30.11
CA THR A 220 -3.10 -16.08 -31.16
C THR A 220 -2.38 -16.68 -32.37
N SER A 221 -2.97 -17.78 -32.86
CA SER A 221 -2.75 -18.62 -34.06
C SER A 221 -1.45 -19.40 -34.20
#